data_AF-A0A2P7RHV8-F1
#
_entry.id   AF-A0A2P7RHV8-F1
#
_cell.length_a   1.000
_cell.length_b   1.000
_cell.length_c   1.000
_cell.angle_alpha   90.00
_cell.angle_beta   90.00
_cell.angle_gamma   90.00
#
_symmetry.space_group_name_H-M   'P 1'
#
loop_
_entity.id
_entity.type
_entity.pdbx_description
1 polymer ?
#
loop_
_entity_poly.entity_id
_entity_poly.type
_entity_poly.pdbx_seq_one_letter_code
_entity_poly.pdbx_strand_id
1 'polypeptide(L)' 'MIERAERDRMRKAHSIGPRMIAYLEEIGIERLSDLKGADPHEIAMRIDIALGRRHMNRLGVAALRNLIELAERKG' A
#
# COMPACT_ATOMS: atom_id res chain seq x y z
N MET A 1 0.12 -13.74 2.63
CA MET A 1 -1.02 -13.56 1.69
C MET A 1 -2.07 -12.68 2.37
N ILE A 2 -2.50 -11.57 1.75
CA ILE A 2 -3.47 -10.66 2.37
C ILE A 2 -4.86 -11.32 2.38
N GLU A 3 -5.44 -11.48 3.58
CA GLU A 3 -6.79 -12.00 3.76
C GLU A 3 -7.85 -11.09 3.09
N ARG A 4 -8.97 -11.67 2.63
CA ARG A 4 -10.03 -10.93 1.93
C ARG A 4 -10.55 -9.73 2.74
N ALA A 5 -10.74 -9.92 4.05
CA ALA A 5 -11.20 -8.86 4.95
C ALA A 5 -10.19 -7.69 5.03
N GLU A 6 -8.90 -7.98 5.05
CA GLU A 6 -7.84 -6.95 5.02
C GLU A 6 -7.81 -6.23 3.67
N ARG A 7 -7.97 -6.96 2.55
CA ARG A 7 -8.10 -6.33 1.23
C ARG A 7 -9.28 -5.35 1.18
N ASP A 8 -10.43 -5.74 1.73
CA ASP A 8 -11.62 -4.89 1.79
C ASP A 8 -11.43 -3.67 2.70
N ARG A 9 -10.64 -3.81 3.79
CA ARG A 9 -10.24 -2.66 4.63
C ARG A 9 -9.33 -1.70 3.87
N MET A 10 -8.29 -2.21 3.21
CA MET A 10 -7.34 -1.39 2.44
C MET A 10 -8.02 -0.65 1.28
N ARG A 11 -9.00 -1.27 0.61
CA ARG A 11 -9.79 -0.63 -0.47
C ARG A 11 -10.64 0.56 -0.03
N LYS A 12 -10.82 0.78 1.28
CA LYS A 12 -11.51 1.98 1.79
C LYS A 12 -10.64 3.23 1.65
N ALA A 13 -9.33 3.10 1.41
CA ALA A 13 -8.46 4.22 1.16
C ALA A 13 -8.66 4.76 -0.26
N HIS A 14 -8.65 6.08 -0.40
CA HIS A 14 -8.85 6.73 -1.68
C HIS A 14 -7.74 6.34 -2.68
N SER A 15 -8.14 6.01 -3.91
CA SER A 15 -7.25 5.58 -5.00
C SER A 15 -6.55 4.24 -4.81
N ILE A 16 -6.98 3.38 -3.88
CA ILE A 16 -6.45 2.02 -3.71
C ILE A 16 -7.29 1.01 -4.50
N GLY A 17 -6.66 0.44 -5.54
CA GLY A 17 -7.23 -0.61 -6.38
C GLY A 17 -6.62 -2.00 -6.16
N PRO A 18 -7.16 -3.04 -6.83
CA PRO A 18 -6.66 -4.42 -6.73
C PRO A 18 -5.17 -4.56 -6.99
N ARG A 19 -4.66 -3.81 -7.99
CA ARG A 19 -3.25 -3.85 -8.39
C ARG A 19 -2.32 -3.28 -7.30
N MET A 20 -2.73 -2.21 -6.62
CA MET A 20 -1.95 -1.67 -5.51
C MET A 20 -1.86 -2.68 -4.35
N ILE A 21 -2.96 -3.38 -4.06
CA ILE A 21 -2.98 -4.43 -3.03
C ILE A 21 -2.05 -5.59 -3.41
N ALA A 22 -2.01 -5.98 -4.67
CA ALA A 22 -1.09 -7.02 -5.14
C ALA A 22 0.38 -6.60 -4.93
N TYR A 23 0.72 -5.33 -5.21
CA TYR A 23 2.08 -4.84 -4.96
C TYR A 23 2.44 -4.80 -3.49
N LEU A 24 1.50 -4.42 -2.62
CA LEU A 24 1.71 -4.45 -1.16
C LEU A 24 1.99 -5.88 -0.67
N GLU A 25 1.20 -6.84 -1.14
CA GLU A 25 1.41 -8.25 -0.84
C GLU A 25 2.77 -8.77 -1.34
N GLU A 26 3.18 -8.37 -2.55
CA GLU A 26 4.46 -8.74 -3.15
C GLU A 26 5.66 -8.23 -2.34
N ILE A 27 5.56 -7.05 -1.72
CA ILE A 27 6.61 -6.51 -0.84
C ILE A 27 6.47 -6.97 0.62
N GLY A 28 5.56 -7.91 0.92
CA GLY A 28 5.40 -8.52 2.24
C GLY A 28 4.52 -7.76 3.22
N ILE A 29 3.67 -6.84 2.75
CA ILE A 29 2.67 -6.17 3.58
C ILE A 29 1.41 -7.03 3.61
N GLU A 30 0.98 -7.43 4.80
CA GLU A 30 -0.10 -8.40 4.96
C GLU A 30 -1.36 -7.79 5.56
N ARG A 31 -1.22 -6.70 6.33
CA ARG A 31 -2.30 -6.07 7.09
C ARG A 31 -2.22 -4.56 7.00
N LEU A 32 -3.37 -3.90 7.17
CA LEU A 32 -3.43 -2.44 7.20
C LEU A 32 -2.56 -1.86 8.33
N SER A 33 -2.45 -2.57 9.46
CA SER A 33 -1.62 -2.19 10.60
C SER A 33 -0.13 -2.09 10.29
N ASP A 34 0.37 -2.84 9.29
CA ASP A 34 1.79 -2.87 8.93
C ASP A 34 2.25 -1.56 8.27
N LEU A 35 1.29 -0.72 7.89
CA LEU A 35 1.51 0.56 7.23
C LEU A 35 1.61 1.74 8.20
N LYS A 36 1.36 1.51 9.50
CA LYS A 36 1.48 2.56 10.52
C LYS A 36 2.91 3.06 10.64
N GLY A 37 3.07 4.37 10.65
CA GLY A 37 4.36 5.06 10.72
C GLY A 37 5.23 4.89 9.48
N ALA A 38 4.75 4.21 8.43
CA ALA A 38 5.52 3.99 7.22
C ALA A 38 5.62 5.25 6.36
N ASP A 39 6.74 5.42 5.66
CA ASP A 39 6.88 6.47 4.65
C ASP A 39 6.30 5.98 3.30
N PRO A 40 5.34 6.71 2.69
CA PRO A 40 4.81 6.35 1.38
C PRO A 40 5.88 6.31 0.27
N HIS A 41 6.96 7.08 0.38
CA HIS A 41 8.06 7.04 -0.59
C HIS A 41 8.92 5.77 -0.44
N GLU A 42 9.13 5.30 0.78
CA GLU A 42 9.84 4.04 1.03
C GLU A 42 9.04 2.84 0.50
N ILE A 43 7.73 2.81 0.74
CA ILE A 43 6.86 1.78 0.18
C ILE A 43 6.90 1.82 -1.35
N ALA A 44 6.82 3.00 -1.95
CA ALA A 44 6.90 3.14 -3.39
C ALA A 44 8.23 2.60 -3.95
N MET A 45 9.34 2.90 -3.28
CA MET A 45 10.66 2.39 -3.65
C MET A 45 10.73 0.86 -3.55
N ARG A 46 10.18 0.27 -2.48
CA ARG A 46 10.13 -1.20 -2.33
C ARG A 46 9.34 -1.87 -3.45
N ILE A 47 8.23 -1.25 -3.87
CA ILE A 47 7.45 -1.75 -5.01
C ILE A 47 8.25 -1.64 -6.32
N ASP A 48 8.91 -0.52 -6.57
CA ASP A 48 9.74 -0.35 -7.77
C ASP A 48 10.89 -1.37 -7.83
N ILE A 49 11.50 -1.67 -6.68
CA ILE A 49 12.53 -2.72 -6.54
C ILE A 49 11.94 -4.10 -6.86
N ALA A 50 10.80 -4.47 -6.27
CA ALA A 50 10.15 -5.75 -6.52
C ALA A 50 9.78 -5.95 -8.00
N LEU A 51 9.32 -4.88 -8.65
CA LEU A 51 8.98 -4.89 -10.08
C LEU A 51 10.19 -4.82 -11.02
N GLY A 52 11.41 -4.60 -10.49
CA GLY A 52 12.63 -4.44 -11.28
C GLY A 52 12.64 -3.22 -12.21
N ARG A 53 11.74 -2.25 -11.99
CA ARG A 53 11.60 -1.05 -12.82
C ARG A 53 10.94 0.08 -12.04
N ARG A 54 11.25 1.31 -12.42
CA ARG A 54 10.54 2.50 -11.91
C ARG A 54 9.09 2.51 -12.41
N HIS A 55 8.15 2.18 -11.54
CA HIS A 55 6.73 2.11 -11.82
C HIS A 55 5.93 3.20 -11.08
N MET A 56 6.32 3.51 -9.83
CA MET A 56 5.60 4.43 -8.97
C MET A 56 5.78 5.88 -9.42
N ASN A 57 4.63 6.55 -9.59
CA ASN A 57 4.55 7.96 -9.94
C ASN A 57 3.92 8.75 -8.79
N ARG A 58 3.76 10.06 -8.98
CA ARG A 58 3.19 10.96 -7.95
C ARG A 58 1.80 10.53 -7.47
N LEU A 59 0.96 9.97 -8.36
CA LEU A 59 -0.36 9.47 -8.00
C LEU A 59 -0.28 8.16 -7.19
N GLY A 60 0.63 7.26 -7.56
CA GLY A 60 0.91 6.03 -6.79
C GLY A 60 1.36 6.35 -5.36
N VAL A 61 2.29 7.30 -5.21
CA VAL A 61 2.74 7.77 -3.89
C VAL A 61 1.61 8.43 -3.11
N ALA A 62 0.76 9.24 -3.76
CA ALA A 62 -0.41 9.82 -3.11
C ALA A 62 -1.42 8.76 -2.63
N ALA A 63 -1.64 7.71 -3.43
CA ALA A 63 -2.48 6.58 -3.03
C ALA A 63 -1.91 5.84 -1.81
N LEU A 64 -0.60 5.59 -1.78
CA LEU A 64 0.09 5.00 -0.63
C LEU A 64 -0.05 5.87 0.63
N ARG A 65 0.09 7.20 0.48
CA ARG A 65 -0.15 8.14 1.59
C ARG A 65 -1.57 8.02 2.13
N ASN A 66 -2.59 8.00 1.27
CA ASN A 66 -3.99 7.84 1.69
C ASN A 66 -4.21 6.53 2.45
N LEU A 67 -3.51 5.46 2.06
CA LEU A 67 -3.60 4.17 2.71
C LEU A 67 -2.95 4.17 4.10
N ILE A 68 -1.78 4.82 4.24
CA ILE A 68 -1.12 5.02 5.53
C ILE A 68 -1.99 5.88 6.45
N GLU A 69 -2.55 6.99 5.95
CA GLU A 69 -3.50 7.81 6.73
C GLU A 69 -4.72 7.01 7.19
N LEU A 70 -5.22 6.08 6.37
CA LEU A 70 -6.29 5.17 6.78
C LEU A 70 -5.83 4.22 7.90
N ALA A 71 -4.62 3.69 7.81
CA ALA A 71 -4.03 2.81 8.83
C ALA A 71 -3.88 3.52 10.17
N GLU A 72 -3.40 4.77 10.18
CA GLU A 72 -3.28 5.60 11.37
C GLU A 72 -4.62 5.85 12.06
N ARG A 73 -5.70 6.02 11.28
CA ARG A 73 -7.03 6.30 11.83
C ARG A 73 -7.76 5.06 12.35
N LYS A 74 -7.39 3.85 11.91
CA LYS A 74 -8.22 2.64 12.09
C LYS A 74 -7.54 1.46 12.76
N GLY A 75 -6.21 1.41 12.83
CA GLY A 75 -5.54 0.41 13.66
C GLY A 75 -5.29 0.93 15.05
#